data_AF-A0A1M5C091-F1
#
_entry.id   AF-A0A1M5C091-F1
#
_cell.length_a   1.000
_cell.length_b   1.000
_cell.length_c   1.000
_cell.angle_alpha   90.00
_cell.angle_beta   90.00
_cell.angle_gamma   90.00
#
_symmetry.space_group_name_H-M   'P 1'
#
loop_
_entity.id
_entity.type
_entity.pdbx_description
1 polymer ?
#
loop_
_entity_poly.entity_id
_entity_poly.type
_entity_poly.pdbx_seq_one_letter_code
_entity_poly.pdbx_strand_id
1 'polypeptide(L)'
;MRMILLFLVFPLMINAQVNRSASQLAQENIQDYLRSKLFKDQPYHPESFGELKPLKEDHSETSWIMEHKFQVAEKVNKGSLKPVSLDNHEYWFFFFLDKKMRVVKAESIQQ
;
A
#
# COMPACT_ATOMS: atom_id res chain seq x y z
N MET A 1 32.01 -10.50 -42.10
CA MET A 1 30.62 -10.99 -42.14
C MET A 1 30.52 -12.07 -41.07
N ARG A 2 30.07 -11.83 -39.84
CA ARG A 2 28.67 -11.73 -39.41
C ARG A 2 28.71 -11.39 -37.91
N MET A 3 28.17 -10.24 -37.52
CA MET A 3 27.81 -9.94 -36.12
C MET A 3 26.31 -10.20 -35.99
N ILE A 4 25.91 -11.32 -35.38
CA ILE A 4 24.53 -11.54 -34.93
C ILE A 4 24.59 -12.35 -33.63
N LEU A 5 24.55 -11.66 -32.49
CA LEU A 5 24.31 -12.27 -31.17
C LEU A 5 23.97 -11.19 -30.13
N LEU A 6 22.88 -10.44 -30.34
CA LEU A 6 22.43 -9.40 -29.39
C LEU A 6 20.93 -9.41 -29.05
N PHE A 7 20.17 -10.48 -29.36
CA PHE A 7 18.71 -10.49 -29.17
C PHE A 7 18.17 -11.42 -28.07
N LEU A 8 19.01 -12.05 -27.25
CA LEU A 8 18.57 -13.08 -26.29
C LEU A 8 18.26 -12.60 -24.86
N VAL A 9 18.27 -11.29 -24.57
CA VAL A 9 18.08 -10.78 -23.19
C VAL A 9 16.72 -10.09 -22.95
N PHE A 10 15.80 -10.10 -23.91
CA PHE A 10 14.61 -9.25 -23.86
C PHE A 10 13.34 -9.75 -23.12
N PRO A 11 13.13 -11.03 -22.74
CA PRO A 11 11.85 -11.42 -22.14
C PRO A 11 11.73 -11.20 -20.62
N LEU A 12 12.83 -10.91 -19.90
CA LEU A 12 12.78 -10.77 -18.43
C LEU A 12 12.38 -9.37 -17.95
N MET A 13 12.56 -8.32 -18.77
CA MET A 13 12.24 -6.94 -18.36
C MET A 13 10.73 -6.63 -18.38
N ILE A 14 9.95 -7.33 -19.21
CA ILE A 14 8.53 -7.04 -19.39
C ILE A 14 7.74 -7.38 -18.12
N ASN A 15 8.01 -8.53 -17.49
CA ASN A 15 7.32 -8.97 -16.28
C ASN A 15 7.65 -8.07 -15.06
N ALA A 16 8.90 -7.60 -14.97
CA ALA A 16 9.31 -6.67 -13.92
C ALA A 16 8.63 -5.30 -14.06
N GLN A 17 8.46 -4.80 -15.30
CA GLN A 17 7.78 -3.53 -15.57
C GLN A 17 6.29 -3.60 -15.22
N VAL A 18 5.60 -4.69 -15.56
CA VAL A 18 4.19 -4.90 -15.24
C VAL A 18 3.97 -4.95 -13.72
N ASN A 19 4.84 -5.65 -12.98
CA ASN A 19 4.73 -5.74 -11.52
C ASN A 19 4.97 -4.37 -10.83
N ARG A 20 5.88 -3.55 -11.38
CA ARG A 20 6.11 -2.18 -10.89
C ARG A 20 4.88 -1.30 -11.06
N SER A 21 4.23 -1.34 -12.23
CA SER A 21 3.01 -0.56 -12.47
C SER A 21 1.84 -1.01 -11.58
N ALA A 22 1.67 -2.31 -11.38
CA ALA A 22 0.64 -2.85 -10.48
C ALA A 22 0.88 -2.42 -9.02
N SER A 23 2.14 -2.46 -8.57
CA SER A 23 2.51 -2.03 -7.22
C SER A 23 2.26 -0.54 -7.00
N GLN A 24 2.59 0.32 -7.97
CA GLN A 24 2.32 1.76 -7.89
C GLN A 24 0.82 2.05 -7.80
N LEU A 25 0.01 1.40 -8.64
CA LEU A 25 -1.45 1.55 -8.59
C LEU A 25 -2.03 1.07 -7.25
N ALA A 26 -1.51 -0.03 -6.69
CA ALA A 26 -1.90 -0.49 -5.37
C ALA A 26 -1.57 0.54 -4.28
N GLN A 27 -0.39 1.16 -4.33
CA GLN A 27 0.01 2.21 -3.39
C GLN A 27 -0.94 3.43 -3.46
N GLU A 28 -1.25 3.90 -4.66
CA GLU A 28 -2.20 5.01 -4.87
C GLU A 28 -3.58 4.69 -4.28
N ASN A 29 -4.13 3.52 -4.59
CA ASN A 29 -5.43 3.09 -4.08
C ASN A 29 -5.45 2.90 -2.56
N ILE A 30 -4.34 2.44 -1.96
CA ILE A 30 -4.20 2.34 -0.50
C ILE A 30 -4.18 3.73 0.14
N GLN A 31 -3.43 4.68 -0.43
CA GLN A 31 -3.40 6.06 0.07
C GLN A 31 -4.78 6.71 -0.01
N ASP A 32 -5.50 6.53 -1.11
CA ASP A 32 -6.86 7.03 -1.28
C ASP A 32 -7.83 6.39 -0.30
N TYR A 33 -7.71 5.07 -0.07
CA TYR A 33 -8.50 4.38 0.95
C TYR A 33 -8.23 4.93 2.34
N LEU A 34 -6.97 5.15 2.71
CA LEU A 34 -6.58 5.71 4.00
C LEU A 34 -7.15 7.11 4.22
N ARG A 35 -7.01 8.00 3.22
CA ARG A 35 -7.49 9.40 3.28
C ARG A 35 -9.01 9.51 3.26
N SER A 36 -9.72 8.59 2.60
CA SER A 36 -11.17 8.68 2.41
C SER A 36 -11.98 7.85 3.41
N LYS A 37 -11.43 6.75 3.94
CA LYS A 37 -12.15 5.79 4.78
C LYS A 37 -11.64 5.71 6.21
N LEU A 38 -10.34 5.52 6.40
CA LEU A 38 -9.78 5.21 7.73
C LEU A 38 -9.44 6.47 8.54
N PHE A 39 -8.76 7.44 7.93
CA PHE A 39 -8.22 8.62 8.61
C PHE A 39 -8.70 9.90 7.94
N LYS A 40 -10.01 9.97 7.68
CA LYS A 40 -10.64 11.13 7.09
C LYS A 40 -10.33 12.37 7.96
N ASP A 41 -9.83 13.43 7.34
CA ASP A 41 -9.48 14.70 7.97
C ASP A 41 -8.24 14.67 8.90
N GLN A 42 -7.43 13.61 8.86
CA GLN A 42 -6.15 13.53 9.60
C GLN A 42 -4.94 13.52 8.64
N PRO A 43 -3.84 14.22 8.97
CA PRO A 43 -2.60 14.14 8.20
C PRO A 43 -2.04 12.72 8.22
N TYR A 44 -1.88 12.15 7.04
CA TYR A 44 -1.33 10.82 6.83
C TYR A 44 0.07 10.92 6.20
N HIS A 45 1.02 10.20 6.78
CA HIS A 45 2.40 10.11 6.30
C HIS A 45 2.77 8.65 6.05
N PRO A 46 2.97 8.23 4.77
CA PRO A 46 3.42 6.88 4.47
C PRO A 46 4.86 6.69 4.95
N GLU A 47 5.15 5.60 5.67
CA GLU A 47 6.52 5.23 6.00
C GLU A 47 7.07 4.22 5.00
N SER A 48 6.31 3.15 4.74
CA SER A 48 6.76 2.10 3.82
C SER A 48 5.57 1.35 3.23
N PHE A 49 5.66 1.03 1.94
CA PHE A 49 4.81 0.05 1.29
C PHE A 49 5.62 -1.22 1.07
N GLY A 50 5.10 -2.34 1.54
CA GLY A 50 5.67 -3.65 1.31
C GLY A 50 5.47 -4.11 -0.14
N GLU A 51 5.86 -5.35 -0.40
CA GLU A 51 5.70 -5.96 -1.72
C GLU A 51 4.24 -6.36 -1.98
N LEU A 52 3.79 -6.16 -3.22
CA LEU A 52 2.51 -6.69 -3.70
C LEU A 52 2.64 -8.21 -3.92
N LYS A 53 1.90 -8.99 -3.13
CA LYS A 53 1.95 -10.46 -3.19
C LYS A 53 0.59 -11.01 -3.63
N PRO A 54 0.55 -12.03 -4.51
CA PRO A 54 -0.69 -12.68 -4.88
C PRO A 54 -1.24 -13.50 -3.69
N LEU A 55 -2.54 -13.41 -3.44
CA LEU A 55 -3.25 -14.34 -2.55
C LEU A 55 -3.54 -15.63 -3.34
N LYS A 56 -3.16 -16.79 -2.81
CA LYS A 56 -3.38 -18.09 -3.48
C LYS A 56 -4.79 -18.67 -3.30
N GLU A 57 -5.71 -17.95 -2.68
CA GLU A 57 -7.07 -18.43 -2.42
C GLU A 57 -8.01 -18.13 -3.59
N ASP A 58 -8.47 -19.19 -4.25
CA ASP A 58 -9.33 -19.15 -5.45
C ASP A 58 -10.79 -18.72 -5.17
N HIS A 59 -11.18 -18.52 -3.91
CA HIS A 59 -12.55 -18.21 -3.51
C HIS A 59 -12.73 -16.84 -2.83
N SER A 60 -11.69 -16.02 -2.74
CA SER A 60 -11.81 -14.68 -2.16
C SER A 60 -12.02 -13.59 -3.21
N GLU A 61 -12.83 -12.58 -2.89
CA GLU A 61 -12.94 -11.33 -3.68
C GLU A 61 -11.60 -10.57 -3.75
N THR A 62 -10.65 -10.96 -2.90
CA THR A 62 -9.28 -10.46 -2.85
C THR A 62 -8.35 -11.34 -3.69
N SER A 63 -7.45 -10.73 -4.44
CA SER A 63 -6.44 -11.42 -5.27
C SER A 63 -5.01 -11.06 -4.88
N TRP A 64 -4.83 -9.97 -4.14
CA TRP A 64 -3.53 -9.46 -3.75
C TRP A 64 -3.52 -8.99 -2.30
N ILE A 65 -2.34 -8.97 -1.71
CA ILE A 65 -2.07 -8.37 -0.40
C ILE A 65 -0.84 -7.48 -0.48
N MET A 66 -0.91 -6.33 0.19
CA MET A 66 0.20 -5.42 0.39
C MET A 66 0.22 -4.97 1.84
N GLU A 67 1.37 -5.12 2.46
CA GLU A 67 1.65 -4.58 3.78
C GLU A 67 1.97 -3.09 3.71
N HIS A 68 1.54 -2.31 4.69
CA HIS A 68 1.85 -0.88 4.71
C HIS A 68 1.94 -0.33 6.13
N LYS A 69 3.04 0.37 6.40
CA LYS A 69 3.31 1.11 7.65
C LYS A 69 3.21 2.60 7.40
N PHE A 70 2.55 3.32 8.31
CA PHE A 70 2.32 4.75 8.19
C PHE A 70 2.07 5.43 9.53
N GLN A 71 2.25 6.74 9.55
CA GLN A 71 1.94 7.58 10.70
C GLN A 71 0.69 8.41 10.45
N VAL A 72 -0.11 8.58 11.49
CA VAL A 72 -1.22 9.52 11.49
C VAL A 72 -1.09 10.45 12.68
N ALA A 73 -1.24 11.76 12.42
CA ALA A 73 -1.22 12.76 13.46
C ALA A 73 -2.59 12.85 14.14
N GLU A 74 -2.72 12.28 15.34
CA GLU A 74 -3.95 12.34 16.11
C GLU A 74 -4.00 13.61 16.95
N LYS A 75 -5.16 14.28 16.94
CA LYS A 75 -5.41 15.42 17.85
C LYS A 75 -5.71 14.88 19.23
N VAL A 76 -4.75 14.94 20.14
CA VAL A 76 -4.99 14.52 21.52
C VAL A 76 -5.59 15.68 22.29
N ASN A 77 -6.91 15.62 22.51
CA ASN A 77 -7.60 16.61 23.33
C ASN A 77 -7.39 16.27 24.81
N LYS A 78 -6.22 16.62 25.37
CA LYS A 78 -5.89 16.41 26.79
C LYS A 78 -6.65 17.41 27.69
N GLY A 79 -7.97 17.34 27.71
CA GLY A 79 -8.88 17.77 28.79
C GLY A 79 -8.71 19.15 29.46
N SER A 80 -7.85 20.04 29.01
CA SER A 80 -7.53 21.28 29.72
C SER A 80 -6.78 22.22 28.78
N LEU A 81 -7.24 23.49 28.69
CA LEU A 81 -6.59 24.79 28.41
C LEU A 81 -5.19 24.89 27.74
N LYS A 82 -4.63 23.82 27.20
CA LYS A 82 -3.34 23.74 26.51
C LYS A 82 -3.60 23.60 25.01
N PRO A 83 -2.70 24.15 24.18
CA PRO A 83 -2.79 24.00 22.74
C PRO A 83 -2.85 22.52 22.36
N VAL A 84 -3.72 22.20 21.40
CA VAL A 84 -3.88 20.85 20.84
C VAL A 84 -2.51 20.34 20.40
N SER A 85 -1.99 19.31 21.07
CA SER A 85 -0.79 18.61 20.62
C SER A 85 -1.19 17.54 19.61
N LEU A 86 -0.44 17.48 18.50
CA LEU A 86 -0.53 16.40 17.52
C LEU A 86 0.44 15.31 17.98
N ASP A 87 -0.08 14.16 18.38
CA ASP A 87 0.73 12.98 18.68
C ASP A 87 0.71 12.07 17.43
N ASN A 88 1.88 11.80 16.86
CA ASN A 88 2.01 10.90 15.70
C ASN A 88 1.97 9.46 16.19
N HIS A 89 0.93 8.72 15.78
CA HIS A 89 0.80 7.30 16.06
C HIS A 89 1.18 6.49 14.82
N GLU A 90 2.04 5.48 15.02
CA GLU A 90 2.42 4.54 13.97
C GLU A 90 1.35 3.44 13.85
N TYR A 91 0.98 3.13 12.62
CA TYR A 91 0.04 2.07 12.28
C TYR A 91 0.65 1.11 11.29
N TRP A 92 0.24 -0.15 11.41
CA TRP A 92 0.66 -1.20 10.52
C TRP A 92 -0.55 -2.03 10.08
N PHE A 93 -0.77 -2.10 8.78
CA PHE A 93 -1.93 -2.77 8.18
C PHE A 93 -1.53 -3.70 7.04
N PHE A 94 -2.30 -4.77 6.87
CA PHE A 94 -2.40 -5.51 5.62
C PHE A 94 -3.59 -4.99 4.81
N PHE A 95 -3.35 -4.59 3.57
CA PHE A 95 -4.37 -4.21 2.60
C PHE A 95 -4.57 -5.34 1.61
N PHE A 96 -5.81 -5.77 1.47
CA PHE A 96 -6.19 -6.82 0.53
C PHE A 96 -6.88 -6.19 -0.67
N LEU A 97 -6.40 -6.49 -1.87
CA LEU A 97 -6.83 -5.84 -3.10
C LEU A 97 -7.46 -6.84 -4.07
N ASP A 98 -8.44 -6.38 -4.84
CA ASP A 98 -9.06 -7.15 -5.91
C ASP A 98 -8.17 -7.24 -7.18
N LYS A 99 -8.65 -7.93 -8.22
CA LYS A 99 -7.94 -8.04 -9.52
C LYS A 99 -7.68 -6.70 -10.21
N LYS A 100 -8.37 -5.62 -9.81
CA LYS A 100 -8.22 -4.25 -10.33
C LYS A 100 -7.42 -3.36 -9.36
N MET A 101 -6.73 -3.93 -8.37
CA MET A 101 -5.95 -3.23 -7.35
C MET A 101 -6.78 -2.33 -6.43
N ARG A 102 -8.10 -2.54 -6.33
CA ARG A 102 -8.94 -1.78 -5.40
C ARG A 102 -8.89 -2.43 -4.03
N VAL A 103 -8.76 -1.62 -2.98
CA VAL A 103 -8.79 -2.11 -1.60
C VAL A 103 -10.19 -2.66 -1.28
N VAL A 104 -10.24 -3.95 -0.91
CA VAL A 104 -11.46 -4.65 -0.51
C VAL A 104 -11.58 -4.64 1.01
N LYS A 105 -10.48 -4.90 1.73
CA LYS A 105 -10.41 -4.88 3.18
C LYS A 105 -9.02 -4.46 3.67
N ALA A 106 -8.97 -3.98 4.90
CA ALA A 106 -7.73 -3.64 5.61
C ALA A 106 -7.77 -4.25 7.01
N GLU A 107 -6.68 -4.89 7.43
CA GLU A 107 -6.56 -5.53 8.74
C GLU A 107 -5.35 -4.96 9.48
N SER A 108 -5.52 -4.50 10.71
CA SER A 108 -4.42 -4.01 11.54
C SER A 108 -3.58 -5.18 12.04
N ILE A 109 -2.26 -5.04 11.99
CA ILE A 109 -1.34 -5.97 12.63
C ILE A 109 -1.26 -5.58 14.10
N GLN A 110 -2.02 -6.25 14.97
CA GLN A 110 -1.85 -6.10 16.41
C GLN A 110 -0.48 -6.67 16.79
N GLN A 111 0.36 -5.83 17.41
CA GLN A 111 1.52 -6.27 18.20
C GLN A 111 1.09 -6.46 19.65
#